data_AF-A0A6N8HPF2-F1
#
_entry.id   AF-A0A6N8HPF2-F1
#
_cell.length_a   1.000
_cell.length_b   1.000
_cell.length_c   1.000
_cell.angle_alpha   90.00
_cell.angle_beta   90.00
_cell.angle_gamma   90.00
#
_symmetry.space_group_name_H-M   'P 1'
#
loop_
_entity.id
_entity.type
_entity.pdbx_description
1 polymer ?
#
loop_
_entity_poly.entity_id
_entity_poly.type
_entity_poly.pdbx_seq_one_letter_code
_entity_poly.pdbx_strand_id
1 'polypeptide(L)'
;MQKLIIVTSAALALIFFSQSSTFAETRDIEVFDTVQGKVVFTASPSKQLQQEAGSFLQHLTDVYRDVSPLPNEGYMIRVPLNPPVEVNNQWIHELIDEVVILYSTEDNPYLLVFDQENQARFFTFEGDAASFLSHVLQKGQLFSAPRLNANNGQR
;
A
#
# COMPACT_ATOMS: atom_id res chain seq x y z
N MET A 1 -12.39 72.65 3.81
CA MET A 1 -12.33 71.36 3.08
C MET A 1 -10.84 71.03 3.00
N GLN A 2 -10.27 69.93 3.51
CA GLN A 2 -10.71 68.57 3.79
C GLN A 2 -9.79 68.03 4.90
N LYS A 3 -10.35 67.32 5.89
CA LYS A 3 -9.58 66.49 6.82
C LYS A 3 -8.97 65.31 6.02
N LEU A 4 -7.90 64.67 6.51
CA LEU A 4 -7.99 63.33 7.11
C LEU A 4 -6.65 62.55 7.06
N ILE A 5 -6.10 62.35 8.27
CA ILE A 5 -5.48 61.13 8.82
C ILE A 5 -4.21 60.57 8.15
N ILE A 6 -3.16 60.64 8.97
CA ILE A 6 -1.87 59.97 8.88
C ILE A 6 -2.07 58.47 9.22
N VAL A 7 -1.20 57.64 8.66
CA VAL A 7 -0.70 56.35 9.17
C VAL A 7 -1.37 55.09 8.60
N THR A 8 -0.47 54.15 8.25
CA THR A 8 -0.62 52.70 8.11
C THR A 8 -1.44 52.19 6.93
N SER A 9 -0.73 51.75 5.89
CA SER A 9 -0.86 50.35 5.46
C SER A 9 0.42 49.95 4.73
N ALA A 10 1.40 49.51 5.52
CA ALA A 10 2.27 48.43 5.06
C ALA A 10 1.31 47.30 4.69
N ALA A 11 1.02 47.16 3.40
CA ALA A 11 0.34 45.99 2.85
C ALA A 11 1.31 44.83 3.00
N LEU A 12 1.34 44.31 4.23
CA LEU A 12 1.88 43.05 4.62
C LEU A 12 1.21 42.04 3.69
N ALA A 13 1.90 41.71 2.60
CA ALA A 13 1.59 40.57 1.76
C ALA A 13 1.88 39.31 2.60
N LEU A 14 0.98 39.04 3.56
CA LEU A 14 0.76 37.72 4.10
C LEU A 14 0.20 36.90 2.93
N ILE A 15 1.11 36.46 2.07
CA ILE A 15 0.88 35.32 1.21
C ILE A 15 0.67 34.18 2.20
N PHE A 16 -0.61 33.90 2.48
CA PHE A 16 -1.02 32.64 3.05
C PHE A 16 -0.50 31.57 2.09
N PHE A 17 0.68 31.04 2.39
CA PHE A 17 1.12 29.74 1.88
C PHE A 17 0.10 28.75 2.40
N SER A 18 -0.99 28.60 1.66
CA SER A 18 -1.90 27.48 1.80
C SER A 18 -1.06 26.24 1.50
N GLN A 19 -0.48 25.65 2.55
CA GLN A 19 0.13 24.34 2.44
C GLN A 19 -1.03 23.39 2.19
N SER A 20 -1.33 23.16 0.92
CA SER A 20 -2.12 22.02 0.48
C SER A 20 -1.34 20.79 0.93
N SER A 21 -1.70 20.28 2.10
CA SER A 21 -1.30 18.97 2.54
C SER A 21 -1.98 18.02 1.55
N THR A 22 -1.25 17.58 0.53
CA THR A 22 -1.68 16.45 -0.29
C THR A 22 -1.75 15.27 0.67
N PHE A 23 -2.95 14.99 1.17
CA PHE A 23 -3.21 13.74 1.88
C PHE A 23 -3.02 12.65 0.84
N ALA A 24 -1.89 11.96 0.87
CA ALA A 24 -1.71 10.78 0.05
C ALA A 24 -2.88 9.84 0.40
N GLU A 25 -3.74 9.52 -0.57
CA GLU A 25 -4.79 8.53 -0.35
C GLU A 25 -4.10 7.23 0.06
N THR A 26 -4.23 6.86 1.33
CA THR A 26 -3.69 5.61 1.83
C THR A 26 -4.59 4.51 1.32
N ARG A 27 -4.24 3.92 0.17
CA ARG A 27 -4.96 2.78 -0.40
C ARG A 27 -4.95 1.61 0.58
N ASP A 28 -6.05 0.87 0.64
CA ASP A 28 -6.14 -0.34 1.46
C ASP A 28 -5.35 -1.49 0.83
N ILE A 29 -4.92 -2.42 1.69
CA ILE A 29 -4.48 -3.75 1.26
C ILE A 29 -5.73 -4.54 0.85
N GLU A 30 -5.71 -5.14 -0.32
CA GLU A 30 -6.82 -5.95 -0.84
C GLU A 30 -6.39 -7.40 -1.02
N VAL A 31 -7.23 -8.34 -0.57
CA VAL A 31 -7.10 -9.77 -0.87
C VAL A 31 -8.18 -10.14 -1.87
N PHE A 32 -7.76 -10.45 -3.08
CA PHE A 32 -8.62 -10.92 -4.16
C PHE A 32 -8.55 -12.44 -4.25
N ASP A 33 -9.72 -13.09 -4.26
CA ASP A 33 -9.85 -14.52 -4.45
C ASP A 33 -9.99 -14.81 -5.95
N THR A 34 -9.06 -15.60 -6.49
CA THR A 34 -8.98 -15.90 -7.94
C THR A 34 -10.14 -16.75 -8.43
N VAL A 35 -10.72 -17.60 -7.57
CA VAL A 35 -11.85 -18.46 -7.89
C VAL A 35 -13.15 -17.66 -7.86
N GLN A 36 -13.33 -16.79 -6.85
CA GLN A 36 -14.51 -15.96 -6.73
C GLN A 36 -14.49 -14.72 -7.65
N GLY A 37 -13.33 -14.36 -8.18
CA GLY A 37 -13.16 -13.22 -9.09
C GLY A 37 -13.44 -11.86 -8.43
N LYS A 38 -13.23 -11.73 -7.11
CA LYS A 38 -13.51 -10.50 -6.37
C LYS A 38 -12.62 -10.33 -5.14
N VAL A 39 -12.56 -9.09 -4.64
CA VAL A 39 -11.98 -8.79 -3.33
C VAL A 39 -12.84 -9.44 -2.24
N VAL A 40 -12.21 -10.26 -1.40
CA VAL A 40 -12.86 -10.98 -0.29
C VAL A 40 -12.45 -10.40 1.07
N PHE A 41 -11.39 -9.60 1.13
CA PHE A 41 -10.93 -8.97 2.35
C PHE A 41 -10.17 -7.66 2.06
N THR A 42 -10.30 -6.70 2.97
CA THR A 42 -9.57 -5.43 2.94
C THR A 42 -8.96 -5.16 4.31
N ALA A 43 -7.76 -4.59 4.34
CA ALA A 43 -7.12 -4.15 5.57
C ALA A 43 -6.43 -2.80 5.38
N SER A 44 -6.53 -1.93 6.38
CA SER A 44 -5.75 -0.69 6.36
C SER A 44 -4.25 -0.99 6.36
N PRO A 45 -3.46 -0.29 5.54
CA PRO A 45 -2.02 -0.51 5.50
C PRO A 45 -1.39 -0.15 6.84
N SER A 46 -0.42 -0.96 7.26
CA SER A 46 0.39 -0.68 8.43
C SER A 46 1.86 -0.75 8.06
N LYS A 47 2.69 0.03 8.75
CA LYS A 47 4.14 0.04 8.52
C LYS A 47 4.73 -1.37 8.55
N GLN A 48 4.27 -2.22 9.47
CA GLN A 48 4.71 -3.61 9.57
C GLN A 48 4.40 -4.41 8.30
N LEU A 49 3.13 -4.38 7.83
CA LEU A 49 2.72 -5.11 6.62
C LEU A 49 3.43 -4.59 5.37
N GLN A 50 3.60 -3.27 5.24
CA GLN A 50 4.31 -2.66 4.12
C GLN A 50 5.81 -3.01 4.13
N GLN A 51 6.45 -3.03 5.30
CA GLN A 51 7.84 -3.45 5.42
C GLN A 51 8.04 -4.92 5.08
N GLU A 52 7.13 -5.78 5.53
CA GLU A 52 7.14 -7.21 5.22
C GLU A 52 6.97 -7.44 3.71
N ALA A 53 5.94 -6.86 3.10
CA ALA A 53 5.72 -6.95 1.65
C ALA A 53 6.87 -6.34 0.84
N GLY A 54 7.38 -5.18 1.25
CA GLY A 54 8.53 -4.52 0.61
C GLY A 54 9.82 -5.33 0.74
N SER A 55 9.96 -6.18 1.76
CA SER A 55 11.11 -7.06 1.90
C SER A 55 11.15 -8.14 0.81
N PHE A 56 10.01 -8.59 0.29
CA PHE A 56 9.97 -9.58 -0.80
C PHE A 56 10.62 -9.03 -2.08
N LEU A 57 10.47 -7.72 -2.36
CA LEU A 57 11.14 -7.05 -3.48
C LEU A 57 12.67 -7.02 -3.38
N GLN A 58 13.21 -7.15 -2.16
CA GLN A 58 14.66 -7.20 -1.94
C GLN A 58 15.23 -8.62 -2.06
N HIS A 59 14.36 -9.64 -2.02
CA HIS A 59 14.73 -11.05 -2.07
C HIS A 59 14.16 -11.75 -3.30
N LEU A 60 14.07 -11.04 -4.43
CA LEU A 60 13.74 -11.66 -5.71
C LEU A 60 14.80 -12.73 -6.04
N THR A 61 14.43 -13.74 -6.83
CA THR A 61 15.33 -14.84 -7.20
C THR A 61 15.42 -15.09 -8.70
N ASP A 62 14.33 -14.90 -9.43
CA ASP A 62 14.28 -15.03 -10.89
C ASP A 62 13.04 -14.31 -11.45
N VAL A 63 13.00 -14.17 -12.78
CA VAL A 63 11.79 -13.84 -13.53
C VAL A 63 10.88 -15.06 -13.53
N TYR A 64 9.61 -14.87 -13.17
CA TYR A 64 8.60 -15.91 -13.27
C TYR A 64 8.09 -16.02 -14.72
N ARG A 65 8.08 -17.23 -15.28
CA ARG A 65 7.88 -17.48 -16.73
C ARG A 65 6.76 -18.49 -17.02
N ASP A 66 5.60 -18.29 -16.41
CA ASP A 66 4.39 -19.02 -16.80
C ASP A 66 3.66 -18.30 -17.95
N VAL A 67 3.06 -19.08 -18.84
CA VAL A 67 2.19 -18.60 -19.92
C VAL A 67 0.88 -18.05 -19.36
N SER A 68 0.40 -18.58 -18.23
CA SER A 68 -0.79 -18.11 -17.53
C SER A 68 -0.43 -17.67 -16.10
N PRO A 69 0.02 -16.43 -15.90
CA PRO A 69 0.59 -15.97 -14.63
C PRO A 69 -0.46 -15.63 -13.56
N LEU A 70 -1.73 -16.00 -13.77
CA LEU A 70 -2.79 -15.88 -12.79
C LEU A 70 -3.09 -17.30 -12.30
N PRO A 71 -2.95 -17.60 -11.00
CA PRO A 71 -3.21 -18.94 -10.50
C PRO A 71 -4.70 -19.26 -10.61
N ASN A 72 -5.02 -20.50 -10.99
CA ASN A 72 -6.42 -20.96 -11.10
C ASN A 72 -7.12 -20.98 -9.74
N GLU A 73 -6.37 -21.29 -8.69
CA GLU A 73 -6.82 -21.28 -7.30
C GLU A 73 -5.78 -20.59 -6.42
N GLY A 74 -6.24 -19.69 -5.55
CA GLY A 74 -5.38 -18.90 -4.69
C GLY A 74 -5.84 -17.45 -4.49
N TYR A 75 -4.93 -16.63 -3.97
CA TYR A 75 -5.18 -15.23 -3.64
C TYR A 75 -4.17 -14.31 -4.32
N MET A 76 -4.63 -13.12 -4.73
CA MET A 76 -3.76 -11.98 -5.01
C MET A 76 -3.87 -10.99 -3.86
N ILE A 77 -2.73 -10.61 -3.28
CA ILE A 77 -2.67 -9.69 -2.14
C ILE A 77 -2.01 -8.41 -2.64
N ARG A 78 -2.82 -7.37 -2.89
CA ARG A 78 -2.33 -6.06 -3.35
C ARG A 78 -1.93 -5.22 -2.16
N VAL A 79 -0.66 -4.83 -2.11
CA VAL A 79 -0.09 -4.07 -1.00
C VAL A 79 0.45 -2.74 -1.52
N PRO A 80 -0.21 -1.61 -1.20
CA PRO A 80 0.35 -0.30 -1.50
C PRO A 80 1.52 0.01 -0.55
N LEU A 81 2.62 0.49 -1.11
CA LEU A 81 3.84 0.85 -0.41
C LEU A 81 3.93 2.38 -0.30
N ASN A 82 3.83 2.89 0.93
CA ASN A 82 3.94 4.33 1.20
C ASN A 82 4.86 4.59 2.40
N PRO A 83 6.07 5.13 2.19
CA PRO A 83 6.61 5.61 0.92
C PRO A 83 6.90 4.45 -0.07
N PRO A 84 7.04 4.76 -1.38
CA PRO A 84 7.56 3.79 -2.35
C PRO A 84 8.90 3.21 -1.91
N VAL A 85 9.13 1.94 -2.23
CA VAL A 85 10.36 1.21 -1.90
C VAL A 85 11.32 1.32 -3.07
N GLU A 86 12.53 1.82 -2.81
CA GLU A 86 13.62 1.76 -3.78
C GLU A 86 14.13 0.33 -3.91
N VAL A 87 14.01 -0.22 -5.12
CA VAL A 87 14.53 -1.54 -5.47
C VAL A 87 15.67 -1.33 -6.45
N ASN A 88 16.86 -1.75 -6.05
CA ASN A 88 18.07 -1.65 -6.85
C ASN A 88 18.80 -2.99 -6.81
N ASN A 89 18.39 -3.90 -7.69
CA ASN A 89 18.97 -5.22 -7.85
C ASN A 89 19.06 -5.58 -9.35
N GLN A 90 19.46 -6.82 -9.67
CA GLN A 90 19.66 -7.24 -11.06
C GLN A 90 18.37 -7.34 -11.89
N TRP A 91 17.20 -7.30 -11.26
CA TRP A 91 15.89 -7.44 -11.92
C TRP A 91 15.14 -6.11 -12.04
N ILE A 92 15.28 -5.23 -11.05
CA ILE A 92 14.54 -3.97 -10.91
C ILE A 92 15.49 -2.85 -10.45
N HIS A 93 15.38 -1.67 -11.07
CA HIS A 93 16.13 -0.46 -10.71
C HIS A 93 15.20 0.76 -10.64
N GLU A 94 14.18 0.70 -9.78
CA GLU A 94 13.04 1.63 -9.77
C GLU A 94 12.48 1.84 -8.35
N LEU A 95 11.63 2.87 -8.19
CA LEU A 95 10.78 3.06 -7.01
C LEU A 95 9.46 2.32 -7.21
N ILE A 96 9.15 1.39 -6.31
CA ILE A 96 7.94 0.57 -6.37
C ILE A 96 6.94 1.03 -5.31
N ASP A 97 5.75 1.45 -5.74
CA ASP A 97 4.68 1.97 -4.87
C ASP A 97 3.56 0.95 -4.62
N GLU A 98 3.63 -0.21 -5.26
CA GLU A 98 2.70 -1.32 -5.09
C GLU A 98 3.38 -2.66 -5.41
N VAL A 99 3.10 -3.66 -4.59
CA VAL A 99 3.44 -5.05 -4.86
C VAL A 99 2.19 -5.91 -4.76
N VAL A 100 2.01 -6.83 -5.71
CA VAL A 100 0.95 -7.84 -5.68
C VAL A 100 1.58 -9.19 -5.44
N ILE A 101 1.22 -9.85 -4.34
CA ILE A 101 1.70 -11.19 -4.03
C ILE A 101 0.67 -12.19 -4.52
N LEU A 102 1.07 -13.06 -5.45
CA LEU A 102 0.27 -14.18 -5.92
C LEU A 102 0.62 -15.40 -5.10
N TYR A 103 -0.38 -15.93 -4.40
CA TYR A 103 -0.27 -17.10 -3.55
C TYR A 103 -1.23 -18.18 -4.05
N SER A 104 -0.72 -19.38 -4.30
CA SER A 104 -1.51 -20.57 -4.58
C SER A 104 -1.17 -21.67 -3.59
N THR A 105 -2.08 -22.64 -3.42
CA THR A 105 -1.82 -23.85 -2.62
C THR A 105 -1.01 -24.91 -3.39
N GLU A 106 -0.93 -24.80 -4.71
CA GLU A 106 -0.27 -25.80 -5.57
C GLU A 106 1.16 -25.41 -5.95
N ASP A 107 1.43 -24.10 -6.02
CA ASP A 107 2.69 -23.54 -6.52
C ASP A 107 3.36 -22.59 -5.52
N ASN A 108 4.66 -22.39 -5.70
CA ASN A 108 5.39 -21.37 -4.95
C ASN A 108 4.83 -19.97 -5.25
N PRO A 109 4.76 -19.08 -4.25
CA PRO A 109 4.29 -17.72 -4.46
C PRO A 109 5.25 -16.92 -5.34
N TYR A 110 4.70 -15.94 -6.05
CA TYR A 110 5.46 -15.02 -6.89
C TYR A 110 4.87 -13.62 -6.79
N LEU A 111 5.65 -12.62 -7.19
CA LEU A 111 5.25 -11.22 -7.17
C LEU A 111 4.85 -10.77 -8.56
N LEU A 112 3.84 -9.91 -8.62
CA LEU A 112 3.57 -9.00 -9.71
C LEU A 112 3.94 -7.59 -9.26
N VAL A 113 4.74 -6.92 -10.08
CA VAL A 113 5.17 -5.54 -9.91
C VAL A 113 4.88 -4.78 -11.20
N PHE A 114 4.39 -3.56 -11.08
CA PHE A 114 4.27 -2.65 -12.21
C PHE A 114 5.49 -1.73 -12.26
N ASP A 115 6.08 -1.61 -13.43
CA ASP A 115 7.17 -0.65 -13.65
C ASP A 115 6.66 0.76 -13.92
N GLN A 116 7.57 1.71 -14.11
CA GLN A 116 7.24 3.10 -14.41
C GLN A 116 6.43 3.29 -15.70
N GLU A 117 6.47 2.33 -16.63
CA GLU A 117 5.66 2.32 -17.85
C GLU A 117 4.31 1.58 -17.65
N ASN A 118 4.02 1.20 -16.40
CA ASN A 118 2.85 0.42 -16.00
C ASN A 118 2.81 -0.97 -16.68
N GLN A 119 3.97 -1.53 -17.00
CA GLN A 119 4.08 -2.90 -17.51
C GLN A 119 4.15 -3.90 -16.35
N ALA A 120 3.37 -4.96 -16.46
CA ALA A 120 3.34 -6.06 -15.49
C ALA A 120 4.60 -6.93 -15.63
N ARG A 121 5.36 -7.05 -14.53
CA ARG A 121 6.53 -7.93 -14.43
C ARG A 121 6.36 -8.91 -13.27
N PHE A 122 6.65 -10.19 -13.53
CA PHE A 122 6.47 -11.27 -12.57
C PHE A 122 7.80 -11.84 -12.11
N PHE A 123 7.95 -12.07 -10.80
CA PHE A 123 9.20 -12.51 -10.19
C PHE A 123 8.98 -13.56 -9.12
N THR A 124 9.86 -14.56 -9.06
CA THR A 124 9.98 -15.44 -7.88
C THR A 124 10.77 -14.72 -6.80
N PHE A 125 10.57 -15.10 -5.53
CA PHE A 125 11.23 -14.48 -4.38
C PHE A 125 11.40 -15.46 -3.22
N GLU A 126 12.29 -15.13 -2.28
CA GLU A 126 12.38 -15.79 -0.98
C GLU A 126 11.50 -15.07 0.05
N GLY A 127 10.54 -15.79 0.63
CA GLY A 127 9.64 -15.27 1.64
C GLY A 127 8.46 -16.21 1.88
N ASP A 128 7.66 -15.92 2.91
CA ASP A 128 6.49 -16.73 3.27
C ASP A 128 5.20 -15.94 3.03
N ALA A 129 4.60 -16.16 1.85
CA ALA A 129 3.35 -15.52 1.46
C ALA A 129 2.13 -16.01 2.28
N ALA A 130 2.16 -17.25 2.80
CA ALA A 130 1.07 -17.78 3.62
C ALA A 130 1.06 -17.11 4.99
N SER A 131 2.24 -16.93 5.60
CA SER A 131 2.40 -16.16 6.83
C SER A 131 2.00 -14.70 6.62
N PHE A 132 2.43 -14.08 5.52
CA PHE A 132 2.03 -12.71 5.19
C PHE A 132 0.51 -12.55 5.07
N LEU A 133 -0.16 -13.46 4.34
CA LEU A 133 -1.62 -13.47 4.23
C LEU A 133 -2.27 -13.57 5.61
N SER A 134 -1.77 -14.43 6.48
CA SER A 134 -2.26 -14.57 7.86
C SER A 134 -2.13 -13.28 8.67
N HIS A 135 -1.00 -12.56 8.54
CA HIS A 135 -0.80 -11.26 9.18
C HIS A 135 -1.79 -10.20 8.67
N VAL A 136 -2.07 -10.17 7.36
CA VAL A 136 -3.07 -9.27 6.76
C VAL A 136 -4.46 -9.55 7.34
N LEU A 137 -4.88 -10.83 7.35
CA LEU A 137 -6.19 -11.25 7.87
C LEU A 137 -6.36 -10.93 9.36
N GLN A 138 -5.31 -11.12 10.17
CA GLN A 138 -5.35 -10.79 11.60
C GLN A 138 -5.49 -9.28 11.84
N LYS A 139 -4.69 -8.46 11.15
CA LYS A 139 -4.72 -6.99 11.30
C LYS A 139 -6.07 -6.42 10.88
N GLY A 140 -6.64 -6.87 9.75
CA GLY A 140 -7.94 -6.35 9.31
C GLY A 140 -9.07 -6.67 10.29
N GLN A 141 -9.02 -7.81 10.98
CA GLN A 141 -10.00 -8.14 12.04
C GLN A 141 -9.84 -7.25 13.28
N LEU A 142 -8.60 -6.93 13.68
CA LEU A 142 -8.33 -6.06 14.83
C LEU A 142 -8.83 -4.62 14.60
N PHE A 143 -8.76 -4.11 13.38
CA PHE A 143 -9.26 -2.78 13.04
C PHE A 143 -10.77 -2.75 12.75
N SER A 144 -11.39 -3.89 12.46
CA SER A 144 -12.83 -4.02 12.24
C SER A 144 -13.64 -4.21 13.53
N ALA A 145 -12.99 -4.44 14.68
CA ALA A 145 -13.68 -4.53 15.97
C ALA A 145 -14.26 -3.15 16.38
N PRO A 146 -15.55 -3.04 16.71
CA PRO A 146 -16.15 -1.79 17.16
C PRO A 146 -15.37 -1.24 18.35
N ARG A 147 -14.92 0.02 18.27
CA ARG A 147 -14.36 0.73 19.43
C ARG A 147 -15.42 0.75 20.52
N LEU A 148 -15.25 -0.07 21.55
CA LEU A 148 -16.12 -0.05 22.72
C LEU A 148 -16.10 1.36 23.30
N ASN A 149 -17.27 1.98 23.34
CA ASN A 149 -17.49 3.31 23.86
C ASN A 149 -17.13 3.33 25.35
N ALA A 150 -15.91 3.76 25.67
CA ALA A 150 -15.42 4.00 27.03
C ALA A 150 -16.01 5.29 27.61
N ASN A 151 -17.32 5.46 27.50
CA ASN A 151 -18.03 6.58 28.10
C ASN A 151 -19.40 6.15 28.63
N ASN A 152 -19.36 5.29 29.64
CA ASN A 152 -20.37 5.32 30.69
C ASN A 152 -19.72 5.99 31.91
N GLY A 153 -19.88 7.31 32.00
CA GLY A 153 -19.67 8.08 33.22
C GLY A 153 -20.46 7.46 34.37
N GLN A 154 -19.96 7.46 35.61
CA GLN A 154 -19.82 8.69 36.39
C GLN A 154 -21.05 9.59 36.19
N ARG A 155 -22.18 9.14 36.72
CA ARG A 155 -23.07 9.92 37.59
C ARG A 155 -24.06 9.00 38.31
#